data_AF-A0A416G2I2-F1
#
_entry.id   AF-A0A416G2I2-F1
#
_cell.length_a   1.000
_cell.length_b   1.000
_cell.length_c   1.000
_cell.angle_alpha   90.00
_cell.angle_beta   90.00
_cell.angle_gamma   90.00
#
_symmetry.space_group_name_H-M   'P 1'
#
loop_
_entity.id
_entity.type
_entity.pdbx_description
1 polymer ?
#
loop_
_entity_poly.entity_id
_entity_poly.type
_entity_poly.pdbx_seq_one_letter_code
_entity_poly.pdbx_strand_id
1 'polypeptide(L)'
;MARLEKEVKEHNESLEMLESAKSELECKLNQIEDLTDITETAEYKDLQDKIAEKEKQLQNYGDISEYRERIREKEKELRKSLLHCEKTLAFANTEEDEKRLEALKGAKLDAVQKQADAEKVLDMLNELNMAKNDYLSDEINNKFDLVKWKLWELNKSGTYKNVCIPMVDGKSILTTKSNKGNRILGKADICCGIQKITGINAPIWLDDCESLDAENQKNIRNMVDGQLIVLIVNNEEKLKVEGK
;
A
#
# COMPACT_ATOMS: atom_id res chain seq x y z
N MET A 1 -152.40 1.08 -5.39
CA MET A 1 -152.02 2.50 -5.23
C MET A 1 -150.90 2.69 -4.21
N ALA A 2 -150.91 2.06 -3.02
CA ALA A 2 -149.85 2.23 -2.01
C ALA A 2 -148.43 1.73 -2.35
N ARG A 3 -148.24 0.90 -3.39
CA ARG A 3 -146.91 0.37 -3.78
C ARG A 3 -146.12 1.32 -4.69
N LEU A 4 -146.82 2.08 -5.53
CA LEU A 4 -146.23 3.02 -6.48
C LEU A 4 -145.72 4.29 -5.79
N GLU A 5 -146.39 4.77 -4.74
CA GLU A 5 -145.93 5.94 -3.96
C GLU A 5 -144.64 5.67 -3.18
N LYS A 6 -144.43 4.42 -2.75
CA LYS A 6 -143.19 4.01 -2.07
C LYS A 6 -142.01 3.96 -3.04
N GLU A 7 -142.21 3.41 -4.24
CA GLU A 7 -141.18 3.36 -5.29
C GLU A 7 -140.76 4.75 -5.78
N VAL A 8 -141.72 5.68 -5.91
CA VAL A 8 -141.41 7.08 -6.28
C VAL A 8 -140.57 7.76 -5.20
N LYS A 9 -140.85 7.51 -3.92
CA LYS A 9 -140.07 8.09 -2.82
C LYS A 9 -138.64 7.55 -2.76
N GLU A 10 -138.46 6.24 -2.90
CA GLU A 10 -137.14 5.60 -2.94
C GLU A 10 -136.31 6.05 -4.15
N HIS A 11 -136.92 6.24 -5.32
CA HIS A 11 -136.23 6.78 -6.50
C HIS A 11 -135.81 8.24 -6.33
N ASN A 12 -136.59 9.06 -5.65
CA ASN A 12 -136.25 10.46 -5.42
C ASN A 12 -135.09 10.60 -4.42
N GLU A 13 -135.07 9.79 -3.35
CA GLU A 13 -133.96 9.73 -2.39
C GLU A 13 -132.66 9.21 -3.06
N SER A 14 -132.77 8.24 -3.98
CA SER A 14 -131.62 7.78 -4.78
C SER A 14 -131.10 8.82 -5.77
N LEU A 15 -131.96 9.73 -6.24
CA LEU A 15 -131.60 10.81 -7.17
C LEU A 15 -130.82 11.91 -6.45
N GLU A 16 -131.26 12.32 -5.26
CA GLU A 16 -130.54 13.27 -4.40
C GLU A 16 -129.13 12.77 -4.02
N MET A 17 -128.98 11.47 -3.73
CA MET A 17 -127.68 10.87 -3.44
C MET A 17 -126.75 10.82 -4.67
N LEU A 18 -127.30 10.63 -5.86
CA LEU A 18 -126.51 10.64 -7.09
C LEU A 18 -126.07 12.06 -7.47
N GLU A 19 -126.92 13.06 -7.25
CA GLU A 19 -126.59 14.46 -7.49
C GLU A 19 -125.50 14.96 -6.53
N SER A 20 -125.53 14.55 -5.26
CA SER A 20 -124.45 14.89 -4.30
C SER A 20 -123.12 14.21 -4.66
N ALA A 21 -123.14 12.93 -5.06
CA ALA A 21 -121.93 12.22 -5.48
C ALA A 21 -121.31 12.80 -6.77
N LYS A 22 -122.15 13.26 -7.71
CA LYS A 22 -121.70 13.92 -8.93
C LYS A 22 -121.03 15.27 -8.63
N SER A 23 -121.61 16.06 -7.74
CA SER A 23 -121.04 17.32 -7.23
C SER A 23 -119.67 17.11 -6.59
N GLU A 24 -119.50 16.07 -5.75
CA GLU A 24 -118.20 15.77 -5.14
C GLU A 24 -117.13 15.34 -6.17
N LEU A 25 -117.51 14.57 -7.19
CA LEU A 25 -116.58 14.15 -8.25
C LEU A 25 -116.16 15.32 -9.15
N GLU A 26 -117.08 16.23 -9.48
CA GLU A 26 -116.76 17.46 -10.21
C GLU A 26 -115.84 18.39 -9.41
N CYS A 27 -115.99 18.45 -8.08
CA CYS A 27 -115.08 19.18 -7.20
C CYS A 27 -113.67 18.56 -7.18
N LYS A 28 -113.55 17.23 -7.14
CA LYS A 28 -112.25 16.53 -7.19
C LYS A 28 -111.56 16.66 -8.54
N LEU A 29 -112.31 16.69 -9.64
CA LEU A 29 -111.74 16.86 -10.98
C LEU A 29 -111.18 18.27 -11.17
N ASN A 30 -111.88 19.30 -10.67
CA ASN A 30 -111.42 20.69 -10.75
C ASN A 30 -110.25 21.03 -9.82
N GLN A 31 -109.93 20.16 -8.85
CA GLN A 31 -108.75 20.31 -7.98
C GLN A 31 -107.46 19.73 -8.59
N ILE A 32 -107.56 19.00 -9.70
CA ILE A 32 -106.39 18.50 -10.43
C ILE A 32 -106.07 19.52 -11.53
N GLU A 33 -105.39 20.60 -11.16
CA GLU A 33 -104.72 21.47 -12.13
C GLU A 33 -103.61 20.68 -12.86
N ASP A 34 -103.46 20.95 -14.16
CA ASP A 34 -102.59 20.28 -15.13
C ASP A 34 -101.21 19.85 -14.58
N LEU A 35 -100.89 18.56 -14.72
CA LEU A 35 -99.52 18.06 -14.63
C LEU A 35 -98.71 18.63 -15.80
N THR A 36 -98.01 19.73 -15.54
CA THR A 36 -97.08 20.35 -16.49
C THR A 36 -95.90 19.41 -16.73
N ASP A 37 -95.62 19.08 -17.99
CA ASP A 37 -94.45 18.31 -18.40
C ASP A 37 -93.17 19.11 -18.09
N ILE A 38 -92.41 18.64 -17.09
CA ILE A 38 -91.21 19.30 -16.55
C ILE A 38 -89.94 18.99 -17.36
N THR A 39 -90.01 18.21 -18.43
CA THR A 39 -88.85 17.85 -19.26
C THR A 39 -88.19 19.05 -19.97
N GLU A 40 -88.92 20.16 -20.15
CA GLU A 40 -88.38 21.40 -20.73
C GLU A 40 -87.89 22.43 -19.69
N THR A 41 -87.99 22.13 -18.39
CA THR A 41 -87.52 23.04 -17.35
C THR A 41 -85.99 23.16 -17.34
N ALA A 42 -85.49 24.38 -17.09
CA ALA A 42 -84.06 24.68 -17.08
C ALA A 42 -83.28 23.83 -16.05
N GLU A 43 -83.92 23.48 -14.93
CA GLU A 43 -83.32 22.64 -13.88
C GLU A 43 -83.07 21.21 -14.35
N TYR A 44 -83.97 20.63 -15.17
CA TYR A 44 -83.80 19.28 -15.69
C TYR A 44 -82.64 19.19 -16.69
N LYS A 45 -82.50 20.20 -17.58
CA LYS A 45 -81.37 20.28 -18.53
C LYS A 45 -80.03 20.50 -17.82
N ASP A 46 -79.98 21.37 -16.81
CA ASP A 46 -78.77 21.61 -16.01
C ASP A 46 -78.35 20.35 -15.23
N LEU A 47 -79.30 19.57 -14.71
CA LEU A 47 -79.03 18.26 -14.13
C LEU A 47 -78.52 17.26 -15.16
N GLN A 48 -79.08 17.23 -16.37
CA GLN A 48 -78.61 16.37 -17.47
C GLN A 48 -77.17 16.72 -17.90
N ASP A 49 -76.86 18.01 -18.04
CA ASP A 49 -75.52 18.48 -18.40
C ASP A 49 -74.50 18.15 -17.29
N LYS A 50 -74.90 18.31 -16.02
CA LYS A 50 -74.08 17.90 -14.87
C LYS A 50 -73.82 16.40 -14.84
N ILE A 51 -74.82 15.57 -15.17
CA ILE A 51 -74.66 14.12 -15.26
C ILE A 51 -73.69 13.77 -16.39
N ALA A 52 -73.88 14.33 -17.59
CA ALA A 52 -73.00 14.10 -18.73
C ALA A 52 -71.55 14.53 -18.46
N GLU A 53 -71.34 15.65 -17.77
CA GLU A 53 -70.00 16.11 -17.39
C GLU A 53 -69.37 15.20 -16.33
N LYS A 54 -70.14 14.73 -15.34
CA LYS A 54 -69.66 13.77 -14.34
C LYS A 54 -69.33 12.40 -14.94
N GLU A 55 -70.11 11.93 -15.91
CA GLU A 55 -69.83 10.70 -16.66
C GLU A 55 -68.55 10.83 -17.52
N LYS A 56 -68.34 11.98 -18.16
CA LYS A 56 -67.10 12.27 -18.91
C LYS A 56 -65.88 12.36 -17.99
N GLN A 57 -66.04 12.97 -16.81
CA GLN A 57 -65.00 12.98 -15.78
C GLN A 57 -64.68 11.56 -15.30
N LEU A 58 -65.70 10.71 -15.07
CA LEU A 58 -65.53 9.30 -14.69
C LEU A 58 -64.79 8.46 -15.74
N GLN A 59 -65.04 8.69 -17.04
CA GLN A 59 -64.29 8.04 -18.12
C GLN A 59 -62.80 8.40 -18.10
N ASN A 60 -62.45 9.67 -17.84
CA ASN A 60 -61.05 10.10 -17.73
C ASN A 60 -60.31 9.49 -16.51
N TYR A 61 -61.02 9.09 -15.44
CA TYR A 61 -60.43 8.35 -14.32
C TYR A 61 -60.32 6.82 -14.60
N GLY A 62 -61.00 6.31 -15.63
CA GLY A 62 -60.93 4.90 -16.04
C GLY A 62 -59.56 4.50 -16.60
N ASP A 63 -58.75 5.46 -17.05
CA ASP A 63 -57.46 5.23 -17.70
C ASP A 63 -56.26 5.18 -16.73
N ILE A 64 -56.50 4.74 -15.49
CA ILE A 64 -55.44 4.48 -14.50
C ILE A 64 -54.86 3.06 -14.69
N SER A 65 -55.47 2.25 -15.56
CA SER A 65 -55.06 0.87 -15.85
C SER A 65 -53.64 0.80 -16.39
N GLU A 66 -53.30 1.62 -17.40
CA GLU A 66 -51.96 1.70 -17.98
C GLU A 66 -50.90 2.15 -16.97
N TYR A 67 -51.24 3.12 -16.11
CA TYR A 67 -50.33 3.59 -15.07
C TYR A 67 -50.07 2.53 -14.00
N ARG A 68 -51.10 1.77 -13.61
CA ARG A 68 -50.96 0.61 -12.70
C ARG A 68 -50.13 -0.50 -13.33
N GLU A 69 -50.31 -0.75 -14.62
CA GLU A 69 -49.56 -1.78 -15.35
C GLU A 69 -48.07 -1.41 -15.44
N ARG A 70 -47.76 -0.16 -15.79
CA ARG A 70 -46.39 0.39 -15.76
C ARG A 70 -45.74 0.34 -14.38
N ILE A 71 -46.50 0.61 -13.31
CA ILE A 71 -46.00 0.49 -11.94
C ILE A 71 -45.70 -0.98 -11.62
N ARG A 72 -46.58 -1.92 -11.99
CA ARG A 72 -46.34 -3.35 -11.77
C ARG A 72 -45.14 -3.86 -12.57
N GLU A 73 -44.95 -3.39 -13.80
CA GLU A 73 -43.77 -3.73 -14.61
C GLU A 73 -42.49 -3.20 -13.95
N LYS A 74 -42.46 -1.93 -13.54
CA LYS A 74 -41.33 -1.37 -12.79
C LYS A 74 -41.05 -2.10 -11.49
N GLU A 75 -42.09 -2.46 -10.73
CA GLU A 75 -41.96 -3.24 -9.51
C GLU A 75 -41.34 -4.62 -9.81
N LYS A 76 -41.78 -5.28 -10.88
CA LYS A 76 -41.26 -6.57 -11.31
C LYS A 76 -39.80 -6.48 -11.78
N GLU A 77 -39.44 -5.43 -12.50
CA GLU A 77 -38.06 -5.14 -12.90
C GLU A 77 -37.16 -4.86 -11.70
N LEU A 78 -37.61 -4.01 -10.76
CA LEU A 78 -36.89 -3.72 -9.53
C LEU A 78 -36.68 -4.97 -8.69
N ARG A 79 -37.71 -5.81 -8.53
CA ARG A 79 -37.58 -7.10 -7.83
C ARG A 79 -36.62 -8.05 -8.52
N LYS A 80 -36.61 -8.11 -9.86
CA LYS A 80 -35.63 -8.91 -10.60
C LYS A 80 -34.20 -8.39 -10.40
N SER A 81 -34.01 -7.08 -10.45
CA SER A 81 -32.71 -6.44 -10.22
C SER A 81 -32.21 -6.68 -8.80
N LEU A 82 -33.09 -6.54 -7.80
CA LEU A 82 -32.80 -6.85 -6.40
C LEU A 82 -32.34 -8.30 -6.23
N LEU A 83 -33.10 -9.25 -6.77
CA LEU A 83 -32.81 -10.68 -6.67
C LEU A 83 -31.50 -11.05 -7.41
N HIS A 84 -31.20 -10.37 -8.51
CA HIS A 84 -29.92 -10.49 -9.19
C HIS A 84 -28.77 -9.96 -8.34
N CYS A 85 -28.89 -8.76 -7.77
CA CYS A 85 -27.90 -8.17 -6.86
C CYS A 85 -27.67 -9.03 -5.62
N GLU A 86 -28.73 -9.54 -4.98
CA GLU A 86 -28.65 -10.43 -3.82
C GLU A 86 -27.92 -11.74 -4.15
N LYS A 87 -28.21 -12.34 -5.32
CA LYS A 87 -27.48 -13.53 -5.79
C LYS A 87 -26.00 -13.24 -6.04
N THR A 88 -25.69 -12.10 -6.65
CA THR A 88 -24.30 -11.70 -6.93
C THR A 88 -23.53 -11.42 -5.63
N LEU A 89 -24.17 -10.77 -4.66
CA LEU A 89 -23.61 -10.55 -3.31
C LEU A 89 -23.40 -11.87 -2.56
N ALA A 90 -24.35 -12.81 -2.64
CA ALA A 90 -24.21 -14.13 -2.01
C ALA A 90 -23.10 -14.98 -2.66
N PHE A 91 -22.84 -14.78 -3.96
CA PHE A 91 -21.74 -15.43 -4.67
C PHE A 91 -20.38 -14.78 -4.42
N ALA A 92 -20.36 -13.50 -4.00
CA ALA A 92 -19.15 -12.75 -3.66
C ALA A 92 -18.61 -13.12 -2.28
N ASN A 93 -18.46 -14.42 -2.00
CA ASN A 93 -17.83 -14.91 -0.78
C ASN A 93 -16.33 -14.57 -0.79
N THR A 94 -15.94 -13.57 -0.01
CA THR A 94 -14.54 -13.11 0.12
C THR A 94 -13.77 -13.78 1.25
N GLU A 95 -14.38 -14.69 2.02
CA GLU A 95 -13.74 -15.29 3.20
C GLU A 95 -12.45 -16.05 2.86
N GLU A 96 -12.41 -16.74 1.71
CA GLU A 96 -11.22 -17.46 1.27
C GLU A 96 -10.10 -16.50 0.83
N ASP A 97 -10.47 -15.43 0.13
CA ASP A 97 -9.54 -14.37 -0.27
C ASP A 97 -8.98 -13.62 0.94
N GLU A 98 -9.81 -13.34 1.95
CA GLU A 98 -9.40 -12.71 3.21
C GLU A 98 -8.45 -13.62 4.01
N LYS A 99 -8.76 -14.92 4.12
CA LYS A 99 -7.85 -15.91 4.74
C LYS A 99 -6.52 -15.98 4.01
N ARG A 100 -6.54 -16.01 2.67
CA ARG A 100 -5.33 -16.00 1.85
C ARG A 100 -4.54 -14.71 2.01
N LEU A 101 -5.20 -13.57 2.07
CA LEU A 101 -4.57 -12.27 2.28
C LEU A 101 -3.85 -12.22 3.63
N GLU A 102 -4.49 -12.72 4.70
CA GLU A 102 -3.88 -12.75 6.03
C GLU A 102 -2.68 -13.71 6.09
N ALA A 103 -2.78 -14.88 5.45
CA ALA A 103 -1.65 -15.80 5.30
C ALA A 103 -0.47 -15.17 4.53
N LEU A 104 -0.76 -14.42 3.46
CA LEU A 104 0.27 -13.71 2.68
C LEU A 104 0.93 -12.58 3.48
N LYS A 105 0.17 -11.84 4.30
CA LYS A 105 0.74 -10.82 5.20
C LYS A 105 1.68 -11.46 6.22
N GLY A 106 1.29 -12.59 6.82
CA GLY A 106 2.15 -13.35 7.73
C GLY A 106 3.44 -13.79 7.04
N ALA A 107 3.34 -14.41 5.87
CA ALA A 107 4.50 -14.84 5.09
C ALA A 107 5.42 -13.68 4.70
N LYS A 108 4.87 -12.49 4.41
CA LYS A 108 5.66 -11.29 4.14
C LYS A 108 6.45 -10.83 5.37
N LEU A 109 5.83 -10.82 6.54
CA LEU A 109 6.51 -10.47 7.80
C LEU A 109 7.66 -11.44 8.09
N ASP A 110 7.42 -12.75 7.94
CA ASP A 110 8.45 -13.76 8.13
C ASP A 110 9.62 -13.59 7.14
N ALA A 111 9.32 -13.25 5.89
CA ALA A 111 10.35 -13.01 4.88
C ALA A 111 11.20 -11.77 5.21
N VAL A 112 10.56 -10.69 5.67
CA VAL A 112 11.27 -9.47 6.11
C VAL A 112 12.15 -9.77 7.32
N GLN A 113 11.66 -10.54 8.29
CA GLN A 113 12.47 -10.94 9.45
C GLN A 113 13.68 -11.79 9.02
N LYS A 114 13.48 -12.78 8.15
CA LYS A 114 14.57 -13.60 7.61
C LYS A 114 15.59 -12.77 6.83
N GLN A 115 15.15 -11.75 6.11
CA GLN A 115 16.05 -10.82 5.42
C GLN A 115 16.89 -10.04 6.44
N ALA A 116 16.28 -9.46 7.47
CA ALA A 116 17.00 -8.73 8.52
C ALA A 116 18.00 -9.62 9.27
N ASP A 117 17.62 -10.87 9.55
CA ASP A 117 18.51 -11.85 10.18
C ASP A 117 19.71 -12.18 9.27
N ALA A 118 19.48 -12.34 7.96
CA ALA A 118 20.55 -12.57 6.99
C ALA A 118 21.50 -11.38 6.86
N GLU A 119 20.97 -10.15 6.83
CA GLU A 119 21.77 -8.91 6.82
C GLU A 119 22.65 -8.84 8.08
N LYS A 120 22.09 -9.12 9.26
CA LYS A 120 22.85 -9.19 10.51
C LYS A 120 23.99 -10.22 10.45
N VAL A 121 23.74 -11.41 9.89
CA VAL A 121 24.79 -12.43 9.72
C VAL A 121 25.89 -11.96 8.78
N LEU A 122 25.55 -11.25 7.70
CA LEU A 122 26.54 -10.68 6.78
C LEU A 122 27.40 -9.61 7.48
N ASP A 123 26.80 -8.76 8.30
CA ASP A 123 27.54 -7.75 9.08
C ASP A 123 28.49 -8.42 10.07
N MET A 124 28.03 -9.42 10.82
CA MET A 124 28.87 -10.20 11.73
C MET A 124 30.04 -10.90 11.00
N LEU A 125 29.80 -11.39 9.77
CA LEU A 125 30.86 -12.00 8.96
C LEU A 125 31.92 -10.97 8.55
N ASN A 126 31.50 -9.75 8.23
CA ASN A 126 32.42 -8.65 7.92
C ASN A 126 33.26 -8.27 9.14
N GLU A 127 32.64 -8.14 10.32
CA GLU A 127 33.35 -7.87 11.58
C GLU A 127 34.37 -8.96 11.91
N LEU A 128 33.99 -10.24 11.77
CA LEU A 128 34.89 -11.36 11.99
C LEU A 128 36.09 -11.31 11.04
N ASN A 129 35.87 -11.00 9.77
CA ASN A 129 36.95 -10.85 8.80
C ASN A 129 37.88 -9.70 9.17
N MET A 130 37.36 -8.55 9.61
CA MET A 130 38.18 -7.43 10.08
C MET A 130 39.03 -7.84 11.28
N ALA A 131 38.40 -8.41 12.31
CA ALA A 131 39.10 -8.86 13.52
C ALA A 131 40.19 -9.90 13.21
N LYS A 132 39.92 -10.83 12.29
CA LYS A 132 40.92 -11.81 11.84
C LYS A 132 42.11 -11.15 11.14
N ASN A 133 41.87 -10.19 10.27
CA ASN A 133 42.94 -9.51 9.55
C ASN A 133 43.76 -8.61 10.47
N ASP A 134 43.14 -7.97 11.46
CA ASP A 134 43.84 -7.24 12.50
C ASP A 134 44.73 -8.15 13.33
N TYR A 135 44.18 -9.28 13.80
CA TYR A 135 44.95 -10.28 14.53
C TYR A 135 46.17 -10.76 13.73
N LEU A 136 45.98 -11.13 12.45
CA LEU A 136 47.07 -11.56 11.58
C LEU A 136 48.08 -10.43 11.31
N SER A 137 47.61 -9.19 11.18
CA SER A 137 48.48 -8.03 10.98
C SER A 137 49.34 -7.78 12.21
N ASP A 138 48.78 -7.88 13.41
CA ASP A 138 49.51 -7.75 14.65
C ASP A 138 50.54 -8.89 14.82
N GLU A 139 50.15 -10.13 14.52
CA GLU A 139 51.06 -11.27 14.59
C GLU A 139 52.25 -11.13 13.63
N ILE A 140 52.01 -10.65 12.41
CA ILE A 140 53.06 -10.38 11.43
C ILE A 140 53.94 -9.21 11.88
N ASN A 141 53.33 -8.12 12.35
CA ASN A 141 54.07 -6.93 12.78
C ASN A 141 54.95 -7.19 14.00
N ASN A 142 54.59 -8.14 14.87
CA ASN A 142 55.43 -8.56 16.00
C ASN A 142 56.74 -9.25 15.56
N LYS A 143 56.95 -9.52 14.27
CA LYS A 143 58.20 -10.09 13.73
C LYS A 143 59.20 -9.04 13.25
N PHE A 144 58.82 -7.77 13.25
CA PHE A 144 59.62 -6.65 12.74
C PHE A 144 59.76 -5.60 13.85
N ASP A 145 60.94 -5.01 13.99
CA ASP A 145 61.23 -4.09 15.10
C ASP A 145 60.87 -2.64 14.73
N LEU A 146 61.05 -2.27 13.46
CA LEU A 146 60.83 -0.91 12.96
C LEU A 146 59.64 -0.81 11.99
N VAL A 147 59.54 -1.75 11.05
CA VAL A 147 58.56 -1.72 9.97
C VAL A 147 57.21 -2.20 10.48
N LYS A 148 56.18 -1.41 10.22
CA LYS A 148 54.78 -1.82 10.35
C LYS A 148 54.19 -2.08 8.98
N TRP A 149 53.80 -3.32 8.73
CA TRP A 149 53.09 -3.74 7.54
C TRP A 149 51.63 -3.30 7.62
N LYS A 150 51.22 -2.54 6.61
CA LYS A 150 49.81 -2.37 6.28
C LYS A 150 49.43 -3.49 5.31
N LEU A 151 48.67 -4.47 5.82
CA LEU A 151 48.26 -5.66 5.07
C LEU A 151 46.85 -5.57 4.48
N TRP A 152 46.07 -4.59 4.93
CA TRP A 152 44.73 -4.39 4.42
C TRP A 152 44.29 -2.92 4.49
N GLU A 153 43.30 -2.57 3.67
CA GLU A 153 42.62 -1.27 3.71
C GLU A 153 41.16 -1.40 3.28
N LEU A 154 40.31 -0.48 3.76
CA LEU A 154 38.98 -0.30 3.22
C LEU A 154 39.05 0.59 1.98
N ASN A 155 38.36 0.18 0.92
CA ASN A 155 38.13 1.05 -0.22
C ASN A 155 37.07 2.13 0.12
N LYS A 156 36.88 3.11 -0.79
CA LYS A 156 35.86 4.17 -0.61
C LYS A 156 34.43 3.65 -0.50
N SER A 157 34.18 2.45 -1.01
CA SER A 157 32.89 1.76 -0.98
C SER A 157 32.70 0.90 0.28
N GLY A 158 33.65 0.93 1.23
CA GLY A 158 33.63 0.08 2.43
C GLY A 158 34.01 -1.39 2.19
N THR A 159 34.33 -1.78 0.95
CA THR A 159 34.80 -3.12 0.63
C THR A 159 36.27 -3.28 1.00
N TYR A 160 36.57 -4.48 1.48
CA TYR A 160 37.90 -4.89 1.88
C TYR A 160 38.86 -5.02 0.68
N LYS A 161 40.11 -4.58 0.87
CA LYS A 161 41.19 -4.73 -0.09
C LYS A 161 42.48 -5.17 0.61
N ASN A 162 42.99 -6.33 0.21
CA ASN A 162 44.33 -6.78 0.60
C ASN A 162 45.38 -5.86 -0.01
N VAL A 163 46.33 -5.44 0.81
CA VAL A 163 47.52 -4.69 0.40
C VAL A 163 48.76 -5.27 1.07
N CYS A 164 49.94 -4.85 0.67
CA CYS A 164 51.17 -5.23 1.34
C CYS A 164 52.12 -4.05 1.25
N ILE A 165 52.04 -3.15 2.24
CA ILE A 165 52.76 -1.90 2.22
C ILE A 165 53.59 -1.79 3.50
N PRO A 166 54.92 -1.82 3.41
CA PRO A 166 55.78 -1.56 4.55
C PRO A 166 55.79 -0.06 4.88
N MET A 167 55.59 0.25 6.16
CA MET A 167 55.49 1.62 6.68
C MET A 167 56.51 1.84 7.79
N VAL A 168 57.14 3.01 7.79
CA VAL A 168 57.97 3.52 8.89
C VAL A 168 57.46 4.92 9.24
N ASP A 169 57.21 5.20 10.51
CA ASP A 169 56.63 6.47 11.00
C ASP A 169 55.36 6.88 10.25
N GLY A 170 54.49 5.90 9.96
CA GLY A 170 53.23 6.13 9.24
C GLY A 170 53.39 6.49 7.75
N LYS A 171 54.59 6.36 7.18
CA LYS A 171 54.87 6.65 5.77
C LYS A 171 55.37 5.40 5.04
N SER A 172 54.89 5.18 3.82
CA SER A 172 55.32 4.05 3.01
C SER A 172 56.76 4.22 2.55
N ILE A 173 57.61 3.22 2.81
CA ILE A 173 59.00 3.19 2.35
C ILE A 173 59.14 2.87 0.85
N LEU A 174 58.04 2.46 0.20
CA LEU A 174 57.97 2.25 -1.25
C LEU A 174 57.91 3.56 -2.03
N THR A 175 57.62 4.67 -1.36
CA THR A 175 57.44 5.98 -1.98
C THR A 175 58.44 7.00 -1.45
N THR A 176 58.60 8.10 -2.18
CA THR A 176 59.42 9.25 -1.75
C THR A 176 58.81 10.06 -0.61
N LYS A 177 57.60 9.70 -0.13
CA LYS A 177 57.00 10.33 1.05
C LYS A 177 57.78 10.01 2.32
N SER A 178 58.35 8.81 2.41
CA SER A 178 59.30 8.46 3.46
C SER A 178 60.65 9.06 3.14
N ASN A 179 61.34 9.60 4.14
CA ASN A 179 62.70 10.10 3.95
C ASN A 179 63.66 8.95 3.57
N LYS A 180 64.82 9.31 3.01
CA LYS A 180 65.79 8.34 2.50
C LYS A 180 66.33 7.40 3.59
N GLY A 181 66.64 7.93 4.77
CA GLY A 181 67.12 7.13 5.91
C GLY A 181 66.12 6.09 6.39
N ASN A 182 64.85 6.46 6.62
CA ASN A 182 63.77 5.55 7.00
C ASN A 182 63.53 4.47 5.94
N ARG A 183 63.73 4.78 4.66
CA ARG A 183 63.64 3.79 3.57
C ARG A 183 64.78 2.77 3.65
N ILE A 184 65.99 3.19 4.00
CA ILE A 184 67.14 2.30 4.17
C ILE A 184 66.96 1.44 5.43
N LEU A 185 66.67 2.07 6.58
CA LEU A 185 66.43 1.38 7.85
C LEU A 185 65.27 0.38 7.74
N GLY A 186 64.14 0.79 7.14
CA GLY A 186 63.00 -0.09 6.96
C GLY A 186 63.31 -1.30 6.09
N LYS A 187 64.15 -1.15 5.05
CA LYS A 187 64.60 -2.30 4.25
C LYS A 187 65.52 -3.24 5.04
N ALA A 188 66.42 -2.69 5.85
CA ALA A 188 67.30 -3.50 6.70
C ALA A 188 66.49 -4.29 7.74
N ASP A 189 65.51 -3.65 8.39
CA ASP A 189 64.60 -4.30 9.34
C ASP A 189 63.78 -5.42 8.69
N ILE A 190 63.31 -5.23 7.45
CA ILE A 190 62.61 -6.30 6.70
C ILE A 190 63.53 -7.50 6.48
N CYS A 191 64.78 -7.28 6.09
CA CYS A 191 65.76 -8.35 5.93
C CYS A 191 66.03 -9.07 7.26
N CYS A 192 66.17 -8.34 8.37
CA CYS A 192 66.34 -8.92 9.71
C CYS A 192 65.11 -9.73 10.14
N GLY A 193 63.91 -9.18 9.97
CA GLY A 193 62.65 -9.85 10.33
C GLY A 193 62.44 -11.14 9.55
N ILE A 194 62.66 -11.15 8.23
CA ILE A 194 62.56 -12.37 7.40
C ILE A 194 63.58 -13.42 7.85
N GLN A 195 64.80 -13.01 8.15
CA GLN A 195 65.84 -13.90 8.69
C GLN A 195 65.42 -14.53 10.03
N LYS A 196 64.89 -13.73 10.96
CA LYS A 196 64.33 -14.22 12.23
C LYS A 196 63.19 -15.22 12.01
N ILE A 197 62.28 -14.94 11.08
CA ILE A 197 61.13 -15.82 10.74
C ILE A 197 61.60 -17.15 10.15
N THR A 198 62.60 -17.10 9.26
CA THR A 198 63.07 -18.28 8.51
C THR A 198 64.17 -19.06 9.23
N GLY A 199 64.75 -18.50 10.29
CA GLY A 199 65.93 -19.08 10.97
C GLY A 199 67.21 -19.02 10.14
N ILE A 200 67.25 -18.20 9.08
CA ILE A 200 68.42 -18.02 8.22
C ILE A 200 69.22 -16.83 8.75
N ASN A 201 70.55 -16.95 8.76
CA ASN A 201 71.47 -15.83 9.01
C ASN A 201 72.33 -15.62 7.76
N ALA A 202 72.04 -14.55 7.02
CA ALA A 202 72.70 -14.19 5.78
C ALA A 202 73.35 -12.79 5.90
N PRO A 203 74.50 -12.55 5.27
CA PRO A 203 75.12 -11.22 5.26
C PRO A 203 74.19 -10.17 4.65
N ILE A 204 74.06 -9.02 5.31
CA ILE A 204 73.31 -7.87 4.80
C ILE A 204 74.27 -6.86 4.20
N TRP A 205 74.04 -6.49 2.94
CA TRP A 205 74.78 -5.44 2.25
C TRP A 205 74.02 -4.11 2.39
N LEU A 206 74.67 -3.13 3.02
CA LEU A 206 74.18 -1.78 3.16
C LEU A 206 74.89 -0.87 2.15
N ASP A 207 74.16 -0.51 1.11
CA ASP A 207 74.57 0.54 0.18
C ASP A 207 74.05 1.91 0.63
N ASP A 208 74.65 2.99 0.13
CA ASP A 208 74.20 4.38 0.33
C ASP A 208 74.21 4.80 1.82
N CYS A 209 75.20 4.31 2.57
CA CYS A 209 75.35 4.59 4.00
C CYS A 209 75.63 6.07 4.28
N GLU A 210 76.19 6.81 3.33
CA GLU A 210 76.43 8.25 3.41
C GLU A 210 75.13 9.07 3.54
N SER A 211 74.00 8.48 3.15
CA SER A 211 72.67 9.09 3.32
C SER A 211 72.10 8.96 4.74
N LEU A 212 72.80 8.25 5.63
CA LEU A 212 72.43 8.10 7.04
C LEU A 212 73.26 9.04 7.92
N ASP A 213 72.60 9.71 8.86
CA ASP A 213 73.29 10.41 9.94
C ASP A 213 73.98 9.42 10.92
N ALA A 214 74.84 9.95 11.79
CA ALA A 214 75.63 9.14 12.71
C ALA A 214 74.76 8.26 13.63
N GLU A 215 73.58 8.74 14.02
CA GLU A 215 72.65 7.99 14.86
C GLU A 215 72.03 6.83 14.09
N ASN A 216 71.56 7.06 12.85
CA ASN A 216 70.98 6.01 12.02
C ASN A 216 72.02 4.97 11.56
N GLN A 217 73.27 5.39 11.36
CA GLN A 217 74.39 4.46 11.15
C GLN A 217 74.66 3.56 12.38
N LYS A 218 74.46 4.09 13.59
CA LYS A 218 74.54 3.30 14.82
C LYS A 218 73.33 2.37 14.95
N ASN A 219 72.12 2.86 14.65
CA ASN A 219 70.88 2.08 14.72
C ASN A 219 70.93 0.87 13.80
N ILE A 220 71.38 1.03 12.55
CA ILE A 220 71.45 -0.11 11.61
C ILE A 220 72.49 -1.16 12.05
N ARG A 221 73.60 -0.74 12.66
CA ARG A 221 74.61 -1.67 13.21
C ARG A 221 74.06 -2.47 14.39
N ASN A 222 73.21 -1.86 15.20
CA ASN A 222 72.57 -2.54 16.35
C ASN A 222 71.38 -3.41 15.93
N MET A 223 70.75 -3.14 14.79
CA MET A 223 69.60 -3.87 14.27
C MET A 223 69.99 -5.21 13.61
N VAL A 224 71.23 -5.32 13.13
CA VAL A 224 71.70 -6.50 12.39
C VAL A 224 72.52 -7.38 13.32
N ASP A 225 71.94 -8.52 13.73
CA ASP A 225 72.64 -9.52 14.55
C ASP A 225 73.73 -10.29 13.76
N GLY A 226 73.64 -10.29 12.43
CA GLY A 226 74.54 -10.99 11.52
C GLY A 226 75.68 -10.13 10.96
N GLN A 227 76.31 -10.61 9.89
CA GLN A 227 77.35 -9.84 9.20
C GLN A 227 76.72 -8.66 8.43
N LEU A 228 77.06 -7.43 8.81
CA LEU A 228 76.70 -6.22 8.08
C LEU A 228 77.89 -5.73 7.23
N ILE A 229 77.73 -5.73 5.91
CA ILE A 229 78.74 -5.25 4.95
C ILE A 229 78.29 -3.87 4.48
N VAL A 230 79.03 -2.83 4.83
CA VAL A 230 78.67 -1.44 4.52
C VAL A 230 79.52 -0.93 3.36
N LEU A 231 78.87 -0.40 2.32
CA LEU A 231 79.51 0.32 1.24
C LEU A 231 79.54 1.80 1.61
N ILE A 232 80.74 2.39 1.63
CA ILE A 232 80.96 3.78 2.00
C ILE A 232 81.66 4.47 0.84
N VAL A 233 81.04 5.53 0.32
CA VAL A 233 81.69 6.40 -0.67
C VAL A 233 82.55 7.42 0.07
N ASN A 234 83.85 7.45 -0.24
CA ASN A 234 84.81 8.41 0.27
C ASN A 234 85.62 9.03 -0.90
N ASN A 235 86.46 10.01 -0.59
CA ASN A 235 87.27 10.72 -1.61
C ASN A 235 88.55 9.97 -2.02
N GLU A 236 88.68 8.68 -1.72
CA GLU A 236 89.88 7.92 -2.03
C GLU A 236 89.82 7.33 -3.46
N GLU A 237 90.94 7.38 -4.19
CA GLU A 237 91.01 6.89 -5.58
C GLU A 237 90.97 5.34 -5.68
N LYS A 238 91.25 4.63 -4.58
CA LYS A 238 91.33 3.17 -4.56
C LYS A 238 90.33 2.59 -3.56
N LEU A 239 89.63 1.54 -3.99
CA LEU A 239 88.77 0.75 -3.11
C LEU A 239 89.62 0.14 -1.99
N LYS A 240 89.16 0.33 -0.75
CA LYS A 240 89.71 -0.33 0.44
C LYS A 240 88.64 -1.21 1.07
N VAL A 241 89.07 -2.33 1.65
CA VAL A 241 88.22 -3.21 2.45
C VAL A 241 88.72 -3.13 3.89
N GLU A 242 87.88 -2.64 4.77
CA GLU A 242 88.19 -2.51 6.20
C GLU A 242 87.27 -3.45 6.98
N GLY A 243 87.87 -4.39 7.72
CA GLY A 243 87.16 -5.25 8.67
C GLY A 243 87.30 -4.69 10.08
N LYS A 244 86.20 -4.69 10.85
CA LYS A 244 86.22 -4.52 12.30
C LYS A 244 85.78 -5.81 12.96
#